data_AF-A0AAV6YKS1-F1
#
_entry.id   AF-A0AAV6YKS1-F1
#
_cell.length_a   1.000
_cell.length_b   1.000
_cell.length_c   1.000
_cell.angle_alpha   90.00
_cell.angle_beta   90.00
_cell.angle_gamma   90.00
#
_symmetry.space_group_name_H-M   'P 1'
#
loop_
_entity.id
_entity.type
_entity.pdbx_description
1 polymer ?
#
loop_
_entity_poly.entity_id
_entity_poly.type
_entity_poly.pdbx_seq_one_letter_code
_entity_poly.pdbx_strand_id
1 'polypeptide(L)'
;MDQDRDSPGLGNDVYKNSQTGIRSELVRGFWKIPAPINVMMDSFNFKNILRWNRPANLRGDVIYTVEYKMDTISATTNFKTICVTREQQCDSSAITYKSYVRVKAQLNSSQSEWTTIHFDPFSESKMLHAYHHRPFFRYFSTYNTKIVVTYSVQST
;
A
#
# COMPACT_ATOMS: atom_id res chain seq x y z
N MET A 1 19.54 -14.58 85.97
CA MET A 1 20.37 -14.25 84.79
C MET A 1 19.91 -15.17 83.67
N ASP A 2 18.61 -15.17 83.36
CA ASP A 2 17.86 -14.16 82.58
C ASP A 2 18.15 -14.36 81.08
N GLN A 3 17.22 -14.56 80.14
CA GLN A 3 15.75 -14.53 80.11
C GLN A 3 15.28 -15.16 78.77
N ASP A 4 14.09 -15.78 78.78
CA ASP A 4 13.01 -15.84 77.74
C ASP A 4 13.30 -16.30 76.29
N ARG A 5 12.73 -17.39 75.74
CA ARG A 5 11.33 -17.66 75.30
C ARG A 5 10.68 -16.55 74.45
N ASP A 6 10.54 -16.78 73.13
CA ASP A 6 9.25 -16.90 72.41
C ASP A 6 9.43 -16.76 70.86
N SER A 7 8.90 -17.74 70.12
CA SER A 7 8.20 -17.53 68.84
C SER A 7 6.70 -17.43 69.18
N PRO A 8 5.76 -16.81 68.42
CA PRO A 8 5.62 -16.87 66.95
C PRO A 8 5.00 -15.61 66.27
N GLY A 9 4.77 -15.63 64.96
CA GLY A 9 3.83 -14.68 64.31
C GLY A 9 3.97 -14.52 62.80
N LEU A 10 3.04 -15.14 62.06
CA LEU A 10 2.79 -14.93 60.62
C LEU A 10 2.49 -13.46 60.27
N GLY A 11 2.91 -13.04 59.08
CA GLY A 11 2.43 -11.83 58.42
C GLY A 11 3.02 -11.70 57.02
N ASN A 12 2.30 -12.22 56.02
CA ASN A 12 2.54 -11.95 54.61
C ASN A 12 2.50 -10.45 54.37
N ASP A 13 3.43 -9.91 53.57
CA ASP A 13 3.10 -8.86 52.60
C ASP A 13 4.21 -8.68 51.53
N VAL A 14 3.81 -8.99 50.30
CA VAL A 14 4.00 -8.15 49.11
C VAL A 14 5.41 -8.01 48.50
N TYR A 15 5.59 -8.75 47.40
CA TYR A 15 6.28 -8.38 46.16
C TYR A 15 7.31 -7.23 46.21
N LYS A 16 8.60 -7.56 46.10
CA LYS A 16 9.53 -6.76 45.26
C LYS A 16 10.49 -7.67 44.47
N ASN A 17 10.16 -7.79 43.19
CA ASN A 17 10.98 -8.34 42.12
C ASN A 17 12.29 -7.55 41.96
N SER A 18 13.39 -8.27 41.71
CA SER A 18 14.46 -7.76 40.85
C SER A 18 15.10 -8.94 40.08
N GLN A 19 14.37 -9.42 39.08
CA GLN A 19 14.96 -10.22 38.00
C GLN A 19 15.67 -9.27 37.03
N THR A 20 16.99 -9.33 36.94
CA THR A 20 17.73 -8.90 35.75
C THR A 20 18.82 -9.90 35.43
N GLY A 21 18.46 -10.89 34.63
CA GLY A 21 19.35 -11.95 34.18
C GLY A 21 18.65 -12.85 33.16
N ILE A 22 17.88 -12.26 32.23
CA ILE A 22 17.24 -13.03 31.17
C ILE A 22 18.26 -13.27 30.06
N ARG A 23 18.90 -14.44 30.20
CA ARG A 23 19.21 -15.45 29.18
C ARG A 23 18.68 -15.06 27.79
N SER A 24 19.58 -15.03 26.80
CA SER A 24 19.28 -14.79 25.38
C SER A 24 18.16 -15.73 24.89
N GLU A 25 16.93 -15.25 24.96
CA GLU A 25 15.78 -15.91 24.41
C GLU A 25 15.75 -15.56 22.92
N LEU A 26 15.91 -16.58 22.08
CA LEU A 26 15.61 -16.53 20.65
C LEU A 26 14.14 -16.15 20.50
N VAL A 27 13.84 -14.85 20.48
CA VAL A 27 12.58 -14.35 19.97
C VAL A 27 12.59 -14.68 18.48
N ARG A 28 12.00 -15.82 18.10
CA ARG A 28 11.56 -16.09 16.73
C ARG A 28 10.40 -15.15 16.40
N GLY A 29 10.65 -13.84 16.47
CA GLY A 29 9.82 -12.84 15.83
C GLY A 29 10.14 -12.95 14.35
N PHE A 30 9.14 -13.26 13.53
CA PHE A 30 9.24 -13.00 12.10
C PHE A 30 9.62 -11.52 11.96
N TRP A 31 10.87 -11.24 11.60
CA TRP A 31 11.32 -9.87 11.36
C TRP A 31 10.53 -9.34 10.16
N LYS A 32 9.43 -8.64 10.46
CA LYS A 32 8.58 -8.01 9.47
C LYS A 32 9.26 -6.72 9.04
N ILE A 33 9.69 -6.67 7.79
CA ILE A 33 10.34 -5.47 7.25
C ILE A 33 9.28 -4.37 7.03
N PRO A 34 9.66 -3.08 7.15
CA PRO A 34 8.74 -1.97 6.96
C PRO A 34 8.17 -1.92 5.53
N ALA A 35 6.92 -1.48 5.41
CA ALA A 35 6.24 -1.33 4.12
C ALA A 35 6.76 -0.10 3.35
N PRO A 36 6.72 -0.11 2.00
CA PRO A 36 7.04 1.06 1.20
C PRO A 36 6.22 2.29 1.60
N ILE A 37 6.85 3.46 1.61
CA ILE A 37 6.23 4.73 2.03
C ILE A 37 6.11 5.69 0.84
N ASN A 38 5.28 6.74 0.96
CA ASN A 38 5.06 7.74 -0.09
C ASN A 38 4.70 7.10 -1.45
N VAL A 39 3.83 6.10 -1.43
CA VAL A 39 3.35 5.44 -2.63
C VAL A 39 2.42 6.39 -3.37
N MET A 40 2.74 6.72 -4.62
CA MET A 40 1.96 7.65 -5.44
C MET A 40 2.00 7.23 -6.91
N MET A 41 0.99 7.65 -7.67
CA MET A 41 0.94 7.45 -9.12
C MET A 41 1.28 8.75 -9.85
N ASP A 42 2.33 8.74 -10.66
CA ASP A 42 2.59 9.80 -11.63
C ASP A 42 1.92 9.41 -12.95
N SER A 43 0.91 10.17 -13.37
CA SER A 43 0.18 9.89 -14.61
C SER A 43 0.14 11.10 -15.53
N PHE A 44 0.70 10.95 -16.72
CA PHE A 44 0.68 11.96 -17.77
C PHE A 44 0.30 11.32 -19.09
N ASN A 45 -0.75 11.83 -19.74
CA ASN A 45 -1.29 11.27 -20.99
C ASN A 45 -1.48 9.73 -20.90
N PHE A 46 -2.01 9.22 -19.78
CA PHE A 46 -2.18 7.79 -19.49
C PHE A 46 -0.91 6.94 -19.42
N LYS A 47 0.27 7.56 -19.46
CA LYS A 47 1.52 6.92 -19.04
C LYS A 47 1.58 6.96 -17.52
N ASN A 48 1.36 5.81 -16.89
CA ASN A 48 1.18 5.69 -15.44
C ASN A 48 2.42 5.05 -14.82
N ILE A 49 3.15 5.78 -13.99
CA ILE A 49 4.32 5.28 -13.27
C ILE A 49 4.02 5.31 -11.78
N LEU A 50 3.88 4.13 -11.17
CA LEU A 50 3.78 4.01 -9.72
C LEU A 50 5.17 4.26 -9.13
N ARG A 51 5.27 5.14 -8.13
CA ARG A 51 6.51 5.42 -7.38
C ARG A 51 6.30 5.19 -5.90
N TRP A 52 7.38 4.87 -5.21
CA TRP A 52 7.41 4.76 -3.75
C TRP A 52 8.80 5.10 -3.23
N ASN A 53 8.92 5.22 -1.91
CA ASN A 53 10.19 5.37 -1.24
C ASN A 53 10.50 4.12 -0.42
N ARG A 54 11.80 3.78 -0.38
CA ARG A 54 12.32 2.77 0.55
C ARG A 54 12.28 3.34 1.98
N PRO A 55 11.80 2.59 2.99
CA PRO A 55 11.90 3.01 4.39
C PRO A 55 13.36 3.24 4.81
N ALA A 56 13.63 4.31 5.56
CA ALA A 56 15.00 4.74 5.87
C ALA A 56 15.85 3.68 6.62
N ASN A 57 15.20 2.83 7.41
CA ASN A 57 15.83 1.75 8.18
C ASN A 57 15.98 0.44 7.40
N LEU A 58 15.42 0.33 6.20
CA LEU A 58 15.53 -0.87 5.37
C LEU A 58 16.76 -0.78 4.47
N ARG A 59 17.76 -1.62 4.72
CA ARG A 59 19.01 -1.69 3.95
C ARG A 59 19.17 -3.09 3.34
N GLY A 60 19.84 -3.18 2.18
CA GLY A 60 20.09 -4.43 1.46
C GLY A 60 19.42 -4.50 0.09
N ASP A 61 19.49 -5.68 -0.54
CA ASP A 61 18.91 -5.95 -1.86
C ASP A 61 17.39 -6.20 -1.73
N VAL A 62 16.63 -5.11 -1.68
CA VAL A 62 15.17 -5.16 -1.54
C VAL A 62 14.52 -5.34 -2.91
N ILE A 63 13.68 -6.35 -3.03
CA ILE A 63 12.82 -6.60 -4.19
C ILE A 63 11.41 -6.10 -3.86
N TYR A 64 10.80 -5.39 -4.80
CA TYR A 64 9.43 -4.91 -4.71
C TYR A 64 8.53 -5.71 -5.64
N THR A 65 7.32 -5.99 -5.17
CA THR A 65 6.25 -6.57 -6.00
C THR A 65 5.11 -5.57 -6.06
N VAL A 66 4.66 -5.27 -7.28
CA VAL A 66 3.53 -4.37 -7.54
C VAL A 66 2.39 -5.19 -8.12
N GLU A 67 1.19 -5.00 -7.57
CA GLU A 67 -0.03 -5.63 -8.06
C GLU A 67 -1.16 -4.63 -8.20
N TYR A 68 -2.14 -4.96 -9.04
CA TYR A 68 -3.37 -4.19 -9.15
C TYR A 68 -4.60 -5.09 -9.22
N LYS A 69 -5.74 -4.54 -8.83
CA LYS A 69 -7.06 -5.08 -9.15
C LYS A 69 -7.96 -3.95 -9.60
N MET A 70 -8.81 -4.21 -10.60
CA MET A 70 -9.80 -3.24 -11.03
C MET A 70 -10.87 -3.06 -9.95
N ASP A 71 -11.33 -1.83 -9.79
CA ASP A 71 -12.40 -1.45 -8.86
C ASP A 71 -13.74 -1.57 -9.59
N THR A 72 -14.15 -2.80 -9.88
CA THR A 72 -15.39 -3.11 -10.59
C THR A 72 -16.48 -3.64 -9.65
N ILE A 73 -17.74 -3.53 -10.09
CA ILE A 73 -18.92 -4.03 -9.36
C ILE A 73 -18.84 -5.56 -9.11
N SER A 74 -18.10 -6.30 -9.95
CA SER A 74 -17.81 -7.71 -9.72
C SER A 74 -16.59 -7.85 -8.80
N ALA A 75 -16.83 -8.14 -7.53
CA ALA A 75 -15.81 -8.27 -6.48
C ALA A 75 -14.84 -9.46 -6.65
N THR A 76 -14.92 -10.20 -7.76
CA THR A 76 -14.18 -11.46 -7.99
C THR A 76 -12.82 -11.28 -8.67
N THR A 77 -12.40 -10.06 -8.99
CA THR A 77 -11.08 -9.83 -9.60
C THR A 77 -9.97 -9.91 -8.56
N ASN A 78 -9.18 -10.98 -8.63
CA ASN A 78 -7.93 -11.11 -7.87
C ASN A 78 -6.91 -10.04 -8.29
N PHE A 79 -5.99 -9.72 -7.38
CA PHE A 79 -4.83 -8.90 -7.70
C PHE A 79 -3.95 -9.60 -8.73
N LYS A 80 -3.46 -8.84 -9.72
CA LYS A 80 -2.56 -9.28 -10.76
C LYS A 80 -1.22 -8.55 -10.62
N THR A 81 -0.12 -9.28 -10.75
CA THR A 81 1.22 -8.71 -10.72
C THR A 81 1.50 -7.87 -11.98
N ILE A 82 2.06 -6.68 -11.78
CA ILE A 82 2.53 -5.78 -12.84
C ILE A 82 4.05 -5.84 -12.93
N CYS A 83 4.72 -5.64 -11.79
CA CYS A 83 6.18 -5.59 -11.72
C CYS A 83 6.72 -6.45 -10.57
N VAL A 84 7.90 -7.03 -10.80
CA VAL A 84 8.83 -7.48 -9.76
C VAL A 84 10.16 -6.80 -10.04
N THR A 85 10.60 -5.89 -9.17
CA THR A 85 11.71 -4.97 -9.49
C THR A 85 12.53 -4.58 -8.26
N ARG A 86 13.77 -4.14 -8.47
CA ARG A 86 14.61 -3.50 -7.45
C ARG A 86 14.51 -1.97 -7.47
N GLU A 87 13.98 -1.41 -8.54
CA GLU A 87 13.71 0.02 -8.67
C GLU A 87 12.57 0.43 -7.72
N GLN A 88 12.52 1.72 -7.36
CA GLN A 88 11.40 2.27 -6.58
C GLN A 88 10.29 2.87 -7.46
N GLN A 89 10.13 2.29 -8.66
CA GLN A 89 9.10 2.66 -9.62
C GLN A 89 8.67 1.45 -10.46
N CYS A 90 7.46 1.52 -11.01
CA CYS A 90 6.90 0.49 -11.90
C CYS A 90 6.00 1.12 -12.97
N ASP A 91 6.24 0.76 -14.24
CA ASP A 91 5.33 1.12 -15.32
C ASP A 91 4.01 0.36 -15.15
N SER A 92 2.96 1.12 -14.83
CA SER A 92 1.61 0.65 -14.56
C SER A 92 0.64 1.16 -15.62
N SER A 93 1.12 1.52 -16.80
CA SER A 93 0.30 2.02 -17.92
C SER A 93 -0.71 0.99 -18.44
N ALA A 94 -0.57 -0.29 -18.06
CA ALA A 94 -1.58 -1.33 -18.28
C ALA A 94 -2.89 -1.09 -17.51
N ILE A 95 -2.88 -0.21 -16.51
CA ILE A 95 -4.08 0.18 -15.76
C ILE A 95 -4.83 1.26 -16.55
N THR A 96 -5.96 0.86 -17.15
CA THR A 96 -6.81 1.75 -17.97
C THR A 96 -8.12 2.14 -17.28
N TYR A 97 -8.39 1.61 -16.10
CA TYR A 97 -9.62 1.84 -15.34
C TYR A 97 -9.30 2.03 -13.85
N LYS A 98 -10.27 2.62 -13.13
CA LYS A 98 -10.27 2.75 -11.68
C LYS A 98 -9.86 1.43 -11.02
N SER A 99 -8.80 1.47 -10.23
CA SER A 99 -8.13 0.27 -9.70
C SER A 99 -7.53 0.53 -8.32
N TYR A 100 -7.41 -0.53 -7.52
CA TYR A 100 -6.53 -0.55 -6.36
C TYR A 100 -5.15 -1.04 -6.81
N VAL A 101 -4.11 -0.30 -6.46
CA VAL A 101 -2.72 -0.62 -6.78
C VAL A 101 -1.96 -0.77 -5.47
N ARG A 102 -1.17 -1.83 -5.33
CA ARG A 102 -0.44 -2.10 -4.10
C ARG A 102 0.99 -2.51 -4.35
N VAL A 103 1.87 -2.14 -3.43
CA VAL A 103 3.29 -2.51 -3.45
C VAL A 103 3.71 -3.07 -2.10
N LYS A 104 4.55 -4.11 -2.12
CA LYS A 104 5.24 -4.63 -0.93
C LYS A 104 6.73 -4.76 -1.17
N ALA A 105 7.49 -4.79 -0.09
CA ALA A 105 8.92 -5.08 -0.10
C ALA A 105 9.15 -6.55 0.30
N GLN A 106 10.22 -7.13 -0.23
CA GLN A 106 10.80 -8.39 0.18
C GLN A 106 12.31 -8.22 0.36
N LEU A 107 12.84 -8.72 1.47
CA LEU A 107 14.26 -8.80 1.76
C LEU A 107 14.55 -10.19 2.32
N ASN A 108 15.35 -10.97 1.60
CA ASN A 108 15.56 -12.39 1.90
C ASN A 108 14.21 -13.15 1.96
N SER A 109 13.90 -13.79 3.09
CA SER A 109 12.64 -14.50 3.36
C SER A 109 11.57 -13.64 4.05
N SER A 110 11.89 -12.38 4.40
CA SER A 110 10.96 -11.47 5.05
C SER A 110 10.20 -10.61 4.04
N GLN A 111 8.91 -10.41 4.29
CA GLN A 111 8.03 -9.54 3.48
C GLN A 111 7.39 -8.45 4.33
N SER A 112 7.14 -7.29 3.73
CA SER A 112 6.37 -6.23 4.36
C SER A 112 4.86 -6.45 4.19
N GLU A 113 4.07 -5.65 4.91
CA GLU A 113 2.68 -5.41 4.50
C GLU A 113 2.61 -4.74 3.12
N TRP A 114 1.42 -4.82 2.52
CA TRP A 114 1.08 -4.09 1.31
C TRP A 114 0.74 -2.64 1.63
N THR A 115 1.36 -1.70 0.92
CA THR A 115 0.87 -0.31 0.86
C THR A 115 -0.01 -0.17 -0.38
N THR A 116 -1.27 0.22 -0.20
CA THR A 116 -2.29 0.28 -1.26
C THR A 116 -2.72 1.71 -1.52
N ILE A 117 -2.83 2.09 -2.78
CA ILE A 117 -3.47 3.31 -3.25
C ILE A 117 -4.66 2.98 -4.15
N HIS A 118 -5.57 3.93 -4.28
CA HIS A 118 -6.63 3.89 -5.27
C HIS A 118 -6.25 4.86 -6.39
N PHE A 119 -6.45 4.46 -7.64
CA PHE A 119 -6.06 5.25 -8.81
C PHE A 119 -7.13 5.14 -9.90
N ASP A 120 -7.58 6.29 -10.40
CA ASP A 120 -8.44 6.43 -11.56
C ASP A 120 -7.73 7.23 -12.67
N PRO A 121 -7.23 6.57 -13.73
CA PRO A 121 -6.53 7.24 -14.82
C PRO A 121 -7.33 8.37 -15.47
N PHE A 122 -8.66 8.31 -15.51
CA PHE A 122 -9.48 9.30 -16.19
C PHE A 122 -9.58 10.63 -15.45
N SER A 123 -9.59 10.58 -14.11
CA SER A 123 -9.70 11.77 -13.27
C SER A 123 -8.34 12.29 -12.81
N GLU A 124 -7.34 11.41 -12.69
CA GLU A 124 -6.04 11.76 -12.09
C GLU A 124 -4.91 11.94 -13.11
N SER A 125 -5.03 11.42 -14.35
CA SER A 125 -4.02 11.64 -15.39
C SER A 125 -3.98 13.11 -15.80
N LYS A 126 -2.80 13.73 -15.66
CA LYS A 126 -2.56 15.08 -16.17
C LYS A 126 -2.40 15.00 -17.68
N MET A 127 -3.31 15.64 -18.41
CA MET A 127 -3.13 15.81 -19.84
C MET A 127 -2.16 16.96 -20.06
N LEU A 128 -1.02 16.69 -20.72
CA LEU A 128 -0.22 17.77 -21.29
C LEU A 128 -1.11 18.44 -22.35
N HIS A 129 -1.16 19.77 -22.37
CA HIS A 129 -2.01 20.55 -23.28
C HIS A 129 -1.84 20.08 -24.74
N ALA A 130 -2.68 19.15 -25.17
CA ALA A 130 -3.18 19.17 -26.52
C ALA A 130 -4.26 20.25 -26.51
N TYR A 131 -4.13 21.22 -27.42
CA TYR A 131 -5.07 22.30 -27.69
C TYR A 131 -6.50 21.98 -27.26
N HIS A 132 -7.12 22.91 -26.52
CA HIS A 132 -8.53 22.87 -26.15
C HIS A 132 -9.43 22.68 -27.37
N HIS A 133 -9.66 21.43 -27.74
CA HIS A 133 -10.98 20.99 -28.16
C HIS A 133 -11.52 20.21 -27.00
N ARG A 134 -12.14 20.93 -26.06
CA ARG A 134 -12.98 20.31 -25.03
C ARG A 134 -14.11 19.61 -25.78
N PRO A 135 -14.16 18.28 -25.88
CA PRO A 135 -15.44 17.65 -26.18
C PRO A 135 -16.23 17.83 -24.90
N PHE A 136 -17.29 18.63 -24.93
CA PHE A 136 -18.30 18.57 -23.88
C PHE A 136 -18.89 17.14 -23.90
N PHE A 137 -18.33 16.23 -23.13
CA PHE A 137 -18.97 14.95 -22.87
C PHE A 137 -20.11 15.21 -21.87
N ARG A 138 -21.33 15.45 -22.39
CA ARG A 138 -22.53 15.27 -21.58
C ARG A 138 -22.62 13.79 -21.25
N TYR A 139 -22.67 13.47 -19.96
CA TYR A 139 -23.13 12.15 -19.51
C TYR A 139 -24.56 11.95 -20.02
N PHE A 140 -24.75 10.97 -20.90
CA PHE A 140 -26.07 10.47 -21.24
C PHE A 140 -26.27 9.14 -20.51
N SER A 141 -27.22 9.12 -19.58
CA SER A 141 -27.73 7.88 -19.01
C SER A 141 -28.60 7.20 -20.07
N THR A 142 -28.23 5.99 -20.48
CA THR A 142 -28.98 5.23 -21.49
C THR A 142 -29.87 4.19 -20.83
N TYR A 143 -31.18 4.41 -20.85
CA TYR A 143 -32.15 3.32 -20.88
C TYR A 143 -32.60 3.13 -22.33
N ASN A 144 -32.09 2.05 -22.93
CA ASN A 144 -32.45 1.44 -24.22
C ASN A 144 -32.23 2.24 -25.53
N THR A 145 -31.48 1.56 -26.42
CA THR A 145 -31.37 1.66 -27.90
C THR A 145 -30.66 2.87 -28.55
N LYS A 146 -29.52 2.53 -29.20
CA LYS A 146 -28.72 3.25 -30.21
C LYS A 146 -28.21 4.64 -29.84
N ILE A 147 -26.90 4.70 -29.53
CA ILE A 147 -26.14 5.95 -29.47
C ILE A 147 -25.88 6.41 -30.91
N VAL A 148 -26.50 7.50 -31.33
CA VAL A 148 -26.09 8.25 -32.52
C VAL A 148 -25.22 9.41 -32.05
N VAL A 149 -23.94 9.38 -32.44
CA VAL A 149 -23.00 10.48 -32.15
C VAL A 149 -23.11 11.49 -33.29
N THR A 150 -23.73 12.63 -33.03
CA THR A 150 -23.77 13.75 -33.98
C THR A 150 -22.77 14.80 -33.56
N TYR A 151 -21.82 15.14 -34.43
CA TYR A 151 -20.90 16.26 -34.25
C TYR A 151 -21.37 17.44 -35.11
N SER A 152 -21.39 18.64 -34.53
CA SER A 152 -21.53 19.88 -35.28
C SER A 152 -20.18 20.58 -35.35
N VAL A 153 -19.70 20.81 -36.57
CA VAL A 153 -18.51 21.63 -36.82
C VAL A 153 -19.00 23.03 -37.14
N GLN A 154 -18.62 24.03 -36.32
CA GLN A 154 -18.72 25.43 -36.72
C GLN A 154 -17.35 25.87 -37.24
N SER A 155 -17.29 26.17 -38.53
CA SER A 155 -16.16 26.80 -39.19
C SER A 155 -16.26 28.32 -39.05
N THR A 156 -15.19 28.97 -38.60
CA THR A 156 -14.96 30.41 -38.82
C THR A 156 -14.30 30.62 -40.16
#